data_AF-A0A507CA33-F1
#
_entry.id   AF-A0A507CA33-F1
#
_cell.length_a   1.000
_cell.length_b   1.000
_cell.length_c   1.000
_cell.angle_alpha   90.00
_cell.angle_beta   90.00
_cell.angle_gamma   90.00
#
_symmetry.space_group_name_H-M   'P 1'
#
loop_
_entity.id
_entity.type
_entity.pdbx_description
1 polymer ?
#
loop_
_entity_poly.entity_id
_entity_poly.type
_entity_poly.pdbx_seq_one_letter_code
_entity_poly.pdbx_strand_id
1 'polypeptide(L)'
;MAKDAHKDPIETTVDGAPVHKAYPLPSTDVYEKIPHAGIPRANLAPSAEHPNGSSDIHHKNYSVLQQHIAFFDPDNDGVVYPWNTYSGFRRMGFVMSYSFLAMLFIHLNMAYPTQTSWIPNPALPIFIANIHKVKHGSDTDIYDSEGRFRPDQFEELFSRFGKTRKDALTATEVRMMLSHQRRPWDIFGWIACFLEYFTLWLLCGEGSGFGSDSYITKENIRRQYDGTLFFQMEAKENARKQQKVERSEKAKKATTNTAHKKVVEPVQHMVGKEE
;
A
#
# COMPACT_ATOMS: atom_id res chain seq x y z
N MET A 1 33.05 37.02 9.04
CA MET A 1 31.79 37.12 9.79
C MET A 1 31.02 35.85 9.53
N ALA A 2 30.95 34.97 10.54
CA ALA A 2 30.16 33.75 10.45
C ALA A 2 28.70 34.14 10.25
N LYS A 3 28.05 33.59 9.23
CA LYS A 3 26.59 33.68 9.09
C LYS A 3 26.03 32.94 10.30
N ASP A 4 25.45 33.68 11.24
CA ASP A 4 24.61 33.08 12.28
C ASP A 4 23.56 32.25 11.55
N ALA A 5 23.64 30.93 11.73
CA ALA A 5 22.64 30.01 11.23
C ALA A 5 21.31 30.49 11.82
N HIS A 6 20.39 30.89 10.93
CA HIS A 6 19.07 31.38 11.29
C HIS A 6 18.44 30.32 12.21
N LYS A 7 18.44 30.58 13.52
CA LYS A 7 17.80 29.70 14.48
C LYS A 7 16.32 29.74 14.11
N ASP A 8 15.75 28.59 13.76
CA ASP A 8 14.32 28.49 13.46
C ASP A 8 13.56 29.08 14.66
N PRO A 9 12.61 30.00 14.46
CA PRO A 9 12.02 30.78 15.55
C PRO A 9 11.11 29.95 16.48
N ILE A 10 10.92 28.66 16.18
CA ILE A 10 9.99 27.77 16.87
C ILE A 10 10.77 26.67 17.58
N GLU A 11 10.62 26.58 18.91
CA GLU A 11 11.18 25.50 19.70
C GLU A 11 10.33 24.23 19.55
N THR A 12 10.87 23.22 18.87
CA THR A 12 10.18 21.94 18.58
C THR A 12 10.64 20.80 19.49
N THR A 13 11.66 21.04 20.34
CA THR A 13 12.21 20.04 21.26
C THR A 13 12.54 20.70 22.60
N VAL A 14 12.32 20.00 23.72
CA VAL A 14 12.68 20.46 25.06
C VAL A 14 13.42 19.37 25.83
N ASP A 15 14.36 19.73 26.70
CA ASP A 15 15.20 18.75 27.41
C ASP A 15 14.43 17.84 28.37
N GLY A 16 13.32 18.32 28.93
CA GLY A 16 12.42 17.53 29.79
C GLY A 16 11.65 16.43 29.06
N ALA A 17 11.69 16.40 27.72
CA ALA A 17 11.02 15.40 26.89
C ALA A 17 12.00 14.77 25.88
N PRO A 18 12.84 13.79 26.32
CA PRO A 18 13.82 13.14 25.45
C PRO A 18 13.22 12.52 24.18
N VAL A 19 11.94 12.16 24.22
CA VAL A 19 11.19 11.60 23.09
C VAL A 19 11.15 12.54 21.88
N HIS A 20 11.18 13.86 22.08
CA HIS A 20 11.22 14.84 20.98
C HIS A 20 12.50 14.68 20.14
N LYS A 21 13.62 14.35 20.77
CA LYS A 21 14.90 14.11 20.09
C LYS A 21 14.95 12.73 19.42
N ALA A 22 14.29 11.73 20.02
CA ALA A 22 14.21 10.38 19.46
C ALA A 22 13.33 10.32 18.19
N TYR A 23 12.26 11.10 18.14
CA TYR A 23 11.30 11.17 17.04
C TYR A 23 11.15 12.62 16.55
N PRO A 24 12.16 13.14 15.83
CA PRO A 24 12.20 14.55 15.43
C PRO A 24 11.19 14.84 14.32
N LEU A 25 10.78 16.12 14.25
CA LEU A 25 10.04 16.64 13.10
C LEU A 25 10.94 16.76 11.86
N PRO A 26 10.38 16.68 10.65
CA PRO A 26 11.07 17.01 9.41
C PRO A 26 11.66 18.42 9.44
N SER A 27 12.72 18.63 8.67
CA SER A 27 13.24 19.98 8.40
C SER A 27 12.24 20.79 7.57
N THR A 28 12.25 22.11 7.75
CA THR A 28 11.30 23.05 7.11
C THR A 28 11.34 23.00 5.58
N ASP A 29 12.50 22.73 4.98
CA ASP A 29 12.67 22.57 3.52
C ASP A 29 11.84 21.42 2.92
N VAL A 30 11.47 20.42 3.73
CA VAL A 30 10.58 19.34 3.30
C VAL A 30 9.16 19.87 3.09
N TYR A 31 8.68 20.70 4.01
CA TYR A 31 7.36 21.30 3.94
C TYR A 31 7.26 22.39 2.87
N GLU A 32 8.33 23.15 2.62
CA GLU A 32 8.38 24.17 1.57
C GLU A 32 8.15 23.60 0.16
N LYS A 33 8.46 22.32 -0.06
CA LYS A 33 8.18 21.62 -1.32
C LYS A 33 6.71 21.32 -1.52
N ILE A 34 5.92 21.30 -0.44
CA ILE A 34 4.48 20.98 -0.46
C ILE A 34 3.70 22.28 -0.23
N PRO A 35 2.99 22.82 -1.24
CA PRO A 35 2.21 24.04 -1.08
C PRO A 35 1.23 23.90 0.09
N HIS A 36 1.35 24.76 1.11
CA HIS A 36 0.53 24.75 2.33
C HIS A 36 0.47 23.38 3.04
N ALA A 37 1.62 22.78 3.35
CA ALA A 37 1.73 21.43 3.91
C ALA A 37 0.80 21.11 5.11
N GLY A 38 0.51 22.08 5.98
CA GLY A 38 -0.37 21.90 7.16
C GLY A 38 -1.88 21.90 6.88
N ILE A 39 -2.31 22.09 5.63
CA ILE A 39 -3.72 21.98 5.25
C ILE A 39 -4.01 20.52 4.86
N PRO A 40 -5.06 19.86 5.38
CA PRO A 40 -5.48 18.55 4.86
C PRO A 40 -5.99 18.62 3.41
N ARG A 41 -5.65 17.63 2.59
CA ARG A 41 -6.01 17.54 1.17
C ARG A 41 -7.24 16.65 0.99
N ALA A 42 -8.28 17.22 0.41
CA ALA A 42 -9.52 16.50 0.17
C ALA A 42 -9.30 15.27 -0.71
N ASN A 43 -8.65 15.42 -1.86
CA ASN A 43 -8.62 14.42 -2.92
C ASN A 43 -7.22 14.15 -3.52
N LEU A 44 -6.15 14.58 -2.85
CA LEU A 44 -4.76 14.38 -3.28
C LEU A 44 -3.90 13.90 -2.10
N ALA A 45 -2.94 13.03 -2.36
CA ALA A 45 -1.95 12.59 -1.37
C ALA A 45 -0.53 13.08 -1.73
N PRO A 46 -0.20 14.38 -1.57
CA PRO A 46 1.11 14.90 -1.94
C PRO A 46 2.22 14.52 -0.95
N SER A 47 3.45 14.47 -1.43
CA SER A 47 4.67 14.37 -0.61
C SER A 47 5.71 15.37 -1.09
N ALA A 48 6.83 15.49 -0.38
CA ALA A 48 7.93 16.36 -0.80
C ALA A 48 8.51 15.99 -2.18
N GLU A 49 8.50 14.71 -2.53
CA GLU A 49 8.93 14.19 -3.84
C GLU A 49 7.83 14.29 -4.91
N HIS A 50 6.57 14.25 -4.49
CA HIS A 50 5.40 14.35 -5.36
C HIS A 50 4.42 15.43 -4.86
N PRO A 51 4.75 16.75 -4.98
CA PRO A 51 3.94 17.83 -4.40
C PRO A 51 2.51 17.93 -4.95
N ASN A 52 2.26 17.34 -6.12
CA ASN A 52 0.95 17.31 -6.76
C ASN A 52 0.21 15.97 -6.53
N GLY A 53 0.77 15.07 -5.73
CA GLY A 53 0.24 13.71 -5.52
C GLY A 53 0.35 12.84 -6.77
N SER A 54 -0.50 11.81 -6.84
CA SER A 54 -0.54 10.88 -7.96
C SER A 54 -1.23 11.50 -9.18
N SER A 55 -0.66 11.30 -10.38
CA SER A 55 -1.25 11.79 -11.63
C SER A 55 -2.32 10.86 -12.20
N ASP A 56 -2.32 9.60 -11.77
CA ASP A 56 -3.18 8.49 -12.20
C ASP A 56 -4.38 8.25 -11.25
N ILE A 57 -4.92 9.30 -10.63
CA ILE A 57 -6.09 9.22 -9.75
C ILE A 57 -7.37 8.93 -10.57
N HIS A 58 -8.09 7.89 -10.16
CA HIS A 58 -9.32 7.42 -10.82
C HIS A 58 -10.59 8.17 -10.35
N HIS A 59 -10.69 8.56 -9.07
CA HIS A 59 -11.91 9.11 -8.46
C HIS A 59 -11.70 10.52 -7.89
N LYS A 60 -11.51 11.52 -8.76
CA LYS A 60 -11.15 12.90 -8.34
C LYS A 60 -12.19 13.63 -7.46
N ASN A 61 -13.44 13.19 -7.48
CA ASN A 61 -14.54 13.77 -6.68
C ASN A 61 -14.67 13.13 -5.28
N TYR A 62 -13.83 12.14 -4.96
CA TYR A 62 -13.83 11.44 -3.68
C TYR A 62 -12.76 12.00 -2.75
N SER A 63 -13.00 11.88 -1.44
CA SER A 63 -11.93 12.10 -0.48
C SER A 63 -10.79 11.10 -0.69
N VAL A 64 -9.58 11.38 -0.21
CA VAL A 64 -8.44 10.44 -0.37
C VAL A 64 -8.78 9.07 0.21
N LEU A 65 -9.41 9.01 1.40
CA LEU A 65 -9.86 7.73 1.97
C LEU A 65 -10.94 7.03 1.12
N GLN A 66 -11.84 7.77 0.49
CA GLN A 66 -12.81 7.18 -0.43
C GLN A 66 -12.14 6.64 -1.70
N GLN A 67 -11.11 7.33 -2.22
CA GLN A 67 -10.31 6.86 -3.36
C GLN A 67 -9.59 5.55 -3.05
N HIS A 68 -9.05 5.39 -1.83
CA HIS A 68 -8.45 4.15 -1.34
C HIS A 68 -9.38 2.94 -1.48
N ILE A 69 -10.66 3.12 -1.13
CA ILE A 69 -11.65 2.03 -1.16
C ILE A 69 -12.21 1.79 -2.55
N ALA A 70 -12.28 2.83 -3.39
CA ALA A 70 -12.94 2.76 -4.70
C ALA A 70 -12.36 1.70 -5.65
N PHE A 71 -11.11 1.27 -5.46
CA PHE A 71 -10.55 0.11 -6.16
C PHE A 71 -11.41 -1.17 -6.01
N PHE A 72 -12.07 -1.33 -4.86
CA PHE A 72 -12.91 -2.48 -4.52
C PHE A 72 -14.38 -2.31 -4.95
N ASP A 73 -14.74 -1.23 -5.63
CA ASP A 73 -16.08 -0.96 -6.17
C ASP A 73 -16.02 -0.95 -7.72
N PRO A 74 -15.97 -2.13 -8.37
CA PRO A 74 -15.75 -2.22 -9.81
C PRO A 74 -16.91 -1.67 -10.65
N ASP A 75 -18.12 -1.69 -10.12
CA ASP A 75 -19.35 -1.20 -10.75
C ASP A 75 -19.66 0.27 -10.43
N ASN A 76 -18.91 0.89 -9.52
CA ASN A 76 -18.98 2.31 -9.17
C ASN A 76 -20.34 2.73 -8.61
N ASP A 77 -21.00 1.85 -7.86
CA ASP A 77 -22.29 2.15 -7.23
C ASP A 77 -22.14 2.72 -5.80
N GLY A 78 -20.90 2.80 -5.30
CA GLY A 78 -20.57 3.30 -3.97
C GLY A 78 -20.71 2.24 -2.87
N VAL A 79 -20.95 0.98 -3.22
CA VAL A 79 -21.19 -0.13 -2.30
C VAL A 79 -20.22 -1.28 -2.57
N VAL A 80 -19.40 -1.61 -1.57
CA VAL A 80 -18.47 -2.74 -1.64
C VAL A 80 -19.07 -3.92 -0.89
N TYR A 81 -19.32 -5.02 -1.59
CA TYR A 81 -19.73 -6.28 -0.98
C TYR A 81 -18.55 -7.23 -0.74
N PRO A 82 -18.70 -8.26 0.12
CA PRO A 82 -17.62 -9.21 0.42
C PRO A 82 -16.94 -9.81 -0.81
N TRP A 83 -17.71 -10.17 -1.84
CA TRP A 83 -17.13 -10.73 -3.08
C TRP A 83 -16.31 -9.71 -3.87
N ASN A 84 -16.65 -8.41 -3.81
CA ASN A 84 -15.85 -7.37 -4.45
C ASN A 84 -14.49 -7.24 -3.75
N THR A 85 -14.46 -7.22 -2.41
CA THR A 85 -13.21 -7.21 -1.64
C THR A 85 -12.37 -8.44 -1.94
N TYR A 86 -12.95 -9.65 -1.87
CA TYR A 86 -12.25 -10.88 -2.23
C TYR A 86 -11.64 -10.78 -3.63
N SER A 87 -12.44 -10.38 -4.62
CA SER A 87 -11.98 -10.22 -6.01
C SER A 87 -10.85 -9.20 -6.12
N GLY A 88 -10.95 -8.04 -5.47
CA GLY A 88 -9.91 -7.01 -5.45
C GLY A 88 -8.56 -7.53 -4.94
N PHE A 89 -8.55 -8.23 -3.82
CA PHE A 89 -7.32 -8.88 -3.32
C PHE A 89 -6.75 -9.89 -4.33
N ARG A 90 -7.60 -10.67 -4.99
CA ARG A 90 -7.17 -11.64 -6.03
C ARG A 90 -6.62 -10.95 -7.28
N ARG A 91 -7.18 -9.80 -7.67
CA ARG A 91 -6.72 -8.97 -8.80
C ARG A 91 -5.31 -8.41 -8.53
N MET A 92 -5.03 -8.02 -7.29
CA MET A 92 -3.69 -7.58 -6.84
C MET A 92 -2.67 -8.72 -6.67
N GLY A 93 -3.08 -9.99 -6.78
CA GLY A 93 -2.16 -11.13 -6.72
C GLY A 93 -2.07 -11.86 -5.38
N PHE A 94 -2.85 -11.46 -4.37
CA PHE A 94 -2.93 -12.20 -3.11
C PHE A 94 -3.52 -13.59 -3.32
N VAL A 95 -3.06 -14.59 -2.56
CA VAL A 95 -3.56 -15.97 -2.60
C VAL A 95 -4.98 -16.10 -2.02
N MET A 96 -5.69 -17.15 -2.43
CA MET A 96 -7.10 -17.36 -2.08
C MET A 96 -7.39 -17.36 -0.57
N SER A 97 -6.55 -18.01 0.24
CA SER A 97 -6.72 -18.05 1.69
C SER A 97 -6.62 -16.67 2.31
N TYR A 98 -5.62 -15.88 1.90
CA TYR A 98 -5.43 -14.52 2.37
C TYR A 98 -6.58 -13.60 1.95
N SER A 99 -6.99 -13.64 0.67
CA SER A 99 -8.12 -12.85 0.16
C SER A 99 -9.41 -13.14 0.93
N PHE A 100 -9.66 -14.40 1.29
CA PHE A 100 -10.83 -14.79 2.07
C PHE A 100 -10.76 -14.25 3.52
N LEU A 101 -9.61 -14.37 4.18
CA LEU A 101 -9.44 -13.84 5.54
C LEU A 101 -9.54 -12.32 5.60
N ALA A 102 -8.93 -11.61 4.63
CA ALA A 102 -9.02 -10.16 4.53
C ALA A 102 -10.47 -9.70 4.30
N MET A 103 -11.20 -10.35 3.38
CA MET A 103 -12.63 -10.11 3.17
C MET A 103 -13.43 -10.25 4.47
N LEU A 104 -13.28 -11.35 5.20
CA LEU A 104 -14.01 -11.55 6.45
C LEU A 104 -13.69 -10.46 7.47
N PHE A 105 -12.41 -10.17 7.69
CA PHE A 105 -11.99 -9.17 8.66
C PHE A 105 -12.54 -7.78 8.33
N ILE A 106 -12.42 -7.35 7.07
CA ILE A 106 -12.88 -6.04 6.60
C ILE A 106 -14.41 -5.91 6.76
N HIS A 107 -15.18 -6.86 6.23
CA HIS A 107 -16.63 -6.74 6.20
C HIS A 107 -17.29 -6.92 7.57
N LEU A 108 -16.75 -7.80 8.43
CA LEU A 108 -17.27 -7.99 9.79
C LEU A 108 -17.10 -6.75 10.67
N ASN A 109 -16.09 -5.91 10.38
CA ASN A 109 -15.80 -4.72 11.18
C ASN A 109 -16.31 -3.41 10.55
N MET A 110 -16.41 -3.33 9.22
CA MET A 110 -16.73 -2.07 8.53
C MET A 110 -18.17 -1.98 7.99
N ALA A 111 -18.86 -3.12 7.78
CA ALA A 111 -20.20 -3.07 7.17
C ALA A 111 -21.22 -2.35 8.05
N TYR A 112 -21.27 -2.68 9.35
CA TYR A 112 -22.23 -2.07 10.27
C TYR A 112 -21.97 -0.56 10.53
N PRO A 113 -20.73 -0.10 10.78
CA PRO A 113 -20.49 1.32 10.99
C PRO A 113 -20.71 2.21 9.76
N THR A 114 -20.60 1.66 8.56
CA THR A 114 -20.77 2.43 7.31
C THR A 114 -22.21 2.46 6.80
N GLN A 115 -23.10 1.60 7.28
CA GLN A 115 -24.52 1.71 6.93
C GLN A 115 -25.23 2.85 7.68
N THR A 116 -26.42 3.20 7.21
CA THR A 116 -27.30 4.23 7.82
C THR A 116 -28.43 3.62 8.65
N SER A 117 -28.71 2.33 8.48
CA SER A 117 -29.74 1.60 9.23
C SER A 117 -29.22 1.07 10.56
N TRP A 118 -30.09 1.02 11.57
CA TRP A 118 -29.83 0.33 12.83
C TRP A 118 -29.94 -1.19 12.73
N ILE A 119 -30.64 -1.69 11.70
CA ILE A 119 -30.78 -3.14 11.46
C ILE A 119 -29.54 -3.61 10.70
N PRO A 120 -28.74 -4.56 11.22
CA PRO A 120 -27.60 -5.11 10.48
C PRO A 120 -28.03 -5.73 9.15
N ASN A 121 -27.34 -5.35 8.07
CA ASN A 121 -27.53 -5.97 6.77
C ASN A 121 -26.68 -7.26 6.68
N PRO A 122 -27.30 -8.46 6.57
CA PRO A 122 -26.57 -9.73 6.54
C PRO A 122 -25.69 -9.91 5.28
N ALA A 123 -25.90 -9.11 4.23
CA ALA A 123 -25.02 -9.09 3.06
C ALA A 123 -23.67 -8.38 3.33
N LEU A 124 -23.52 -7.76 4.50
CA LEU A 124 -22.32 -7.03 4.94
C LEU A 124 -21.78 -6.00 3.93
N PRO A 125 -22.61 -5.12 3.34
CA PRO A 125 -22.14 -4.07 2.44
C PRO A 125 -21.32 -3.01 3.20
N ILE A 126 -20.28 -2.49 2.55
CA ILE A 126 -19.53 -1.31 2.99
C ILE A 126 -19.92 -0.14 2.10
N PHE A 127 -20.38 0.96 2.71
CA PHE A 127 -20.78 2.16 1.96
C PHE A 127 -19.65 3.18 1.92
N ILE A 128 -19.13 3.44 0.72
CA ILE A 128 -17.97 4.34 0.51
C ILE A 128 -18.28 5.76 1.02
N ALA A 129 -19.52 6.23 0.89
CA ALA A 129 -19.94 7.54 1.38
C ALA A 129 -19.65 7.74 2.88
N ASN A 130 -19.69 6.67 3.67
CA ASN A 130 -19.57 6.69 5.13
C ASN A 130 -18.25 6.10 5.64
N ILE A 131 -17.27 5.82 4.77
CA ILE A 131 -16.03 5.13 5.17
C ILE A 131 -15.21 5.91 6.21
N HIS A 132 -15.31 7.24 6.25
CA HIS A 132 -14.65 8.05 7.28
C HIS A 132 -14.99 7.62 8.72
N LYS A 133 -16.15 6.96 8.93
CA LYS A 133 -16.59 6.45 10.24
C LYS A 133 -15.80 5.23 10.74
N VAL A 134 -15.08 4.52 9.87
CA VAL A 134 -14.31 3.32 10.24
C VAL A 134 -12.83 3.59 10.48
N LYS A 135 -12.43 4.87 10.48
CA LYS A 135 -11.13 5.26 11.02
C LYS A 135 -11.05 4.87 12.49
N HIS A 136 -9.93 4.29 12.90
CA HIS A 136 -9.68 3.86 14.28
C HIS A 136 -8.51 4.62 14.90
N GLY A 137 -8.33 4.47 16.21
CA GLY A 137 -7.12 4.95 16.86
C GLY A 137 -5.92 4.09 16.48
N SER A 138 -4.75 4.50 16.99
CA SER A 138 -3.48 3.76 16.83
C SER A 138 -3.02 3.53 15.39
N ASP A 139 -3.71 4.13 14.41
CA ASP A 139 -3.26 4.25 13.04
C ASP A 139 -2.19 5.34 12.92
N THR A 140 -1.83 5.68 11.68
CA THR A 140 -0.81 6.70 11.41
C THR A 140 -1.29 8.13 11.59
N ASP A 141 -2.59 8.34 11.77
CA ASP A 141 -3.25 9.65 11.76
C ASP A 141 -3.05 10.46 10.45
N ILE A 142 -2.54 9.86 9.37
CA ILE A 142 -2.33 10.55 8.08
C ILE A 142 -3.67 10.89 7.40
N TYR A 143 -4.70 10.07 7.60
CA TYR A 143 -6.06 10.53 7.38
C TYR A 143 -6.55 11.34 8.58
N ASP A 144 -7.14 12.50 8.33
CA ASP A 144 -7.97 13.14 9.34
C ASP A 144 -9.34 12.44 9.48
N SER A 145 -10.16 12.94 10.41
CA SER A 145 -11.46 12.36 10.76
C SER A 145 -12.47 12.36 9.61
N GLU A 146 -12.29 13.23 8.61
CA GLU A 146 -13.14 13.32 7.42
C GLU A 146 -12.56 12.53 6.22
N GLY A 147 -11.43 11.84 6.42
CA GLY A 147 -10.76 11.05 5.38
C GLY A 147 -9.94 11.88 4.39
N ARG A 148 -9.57 13.11 4.76
CA ARG A 148 -8.62 13.94 4.00
C ARG A 148 -7.20 13.54 4.37
N PHE A 149 -6.28 13.67 3.43
CA PHE A 149 -4.87 13.32 3.64
C PHE A 149 -4.11 14.48 4.27
N ARG A 150 -3.25 14.21 5.26
CA ARG A 150 -2.40 15.19 5.96
C ARG A 150 -0.95 15.09 5.47
N PRO A 151 -0.50 16.00 4.58
CA PRO A 151 0.84 15.93 4.00
C PRO A 151 1.95 16.14 5.04
N ASP A 152 1.71 17.03 5.98
CA ASP A 152 2.63 17.30 7.09
C ASP A 152 2.90 16.06 7.94
N GLN A 153 1.86 15.31 8.29
CA GLN A 153 1.99 14.07 9.05
C GLN A 153 2.57 12.91 8.24
N PHE A 154 2.31 12.89 6.93
CA PHE A 154 2.96 11.93 6.05
C PHE A 154 4.48 12.13 6.05
N GLU A 155 4.96 13.36 5.92
CA GLU A 155 6.40 13.66 6.01
C GLU A 155 6.97 13.39 7.41
N GLU A 156 6.19 13.71 8.46
CA GLU A 156 6.56 13.44 9.85
C GLU A 156 6.80 11.95 10.10
N LEU A 157 5.98 11.06 9.53
CA LEU A 157 6.13 9.61 9.65
C LEU A 157 7.55 9.14 9.29
N PHE A 158 8.08 9.64 8.17
CA PHE A 158 9.42 9.25 7.68
C PHE A 158 10.52 9.91 8.49
N SER A 159 10.35 11.16 8.92
CA SER A 159 11.32 11.79 9.83
C SER A 159 11.42 11.03 11.15
N ARG A 160 10.30 10.52 11.67
CA ARG A 160 10.26 9.81 12.95
C ARG A 160 10.79 8.39 12.87
N PHE A 161 10.47 7.65 11.81
CA PHE A 161 10.73 6.21 11.74
C PHE A 161 11.69 5.78 10.62
N GLY A 162 11.81 6.52 9.52
CA GLY A 162 12.69 6.21 8.38
C GLY A 162 14.13 6.64 8.63
N LYS A 163 14.84 5.92 9.51
CA LYS A 163 16.20 6.25 9.94
C LYS A 163 17.28 5.59 9.08
N THR A 164 16.95 4.47 8.47
CA THR A 164 17.88 3.64 7.68
C THR A 164 17.96 4.12 6.24
N ARG A 165 16.82 4.52 5.66
CA ARG A 165 16.70 5.04 4.30
C ARG A 165 15.77 6.25 4.30
N LYS A 166 16.12 7.28 3.53
CA LYS A 166 15.34 8.52 3.46
C LYS A 166 13.94 8.33 2.87
N ASP A 167 13.81 7.36 1.97
CA ASP A 167 12.65 7.15 1.10
C ASP A 167 12.02 5.76 1.29
N ALA A 168 12.21 5.12 2.44
CA ALA A 168 11.64 3.81 2.74
C ALA A 168 11.54 3.54 4.25
N LEU A 169 10.72 2.56 4.62
CA LEU A 169 10.70 1.96 5.95
C LEU A 169 11.10 0.50 5.88
N THR A 170 12.06 0.11 6.70
CA THR A 170 12.43 -1.30 6.93
C THR A 170 11.41 -2.00 7.84
N ALA A 171 11.47 -3.34 7.91
CA ALA A 171 10.55 -4.11 8.76
C ALA A 171 10.68 -3.73 10.25
N THR A 172 11.92 -3.47 10.69
CA THR A 172 12.22 -3.03 12.07
C THR A 172 11.61 -1.66 12.34
N GLU A 173 11.70 -0.72 11.39
CA GLU A 173 11.15 0.63 11.54
C GLU A 173 9.62 0.63 11.50
N VAL A 174 9.00 -0.21 10.65
CA VAL A 174 7.54 -0.45 10.70
C VAL A 174 7.14 -1.02 12.05
N ARG A 175 7.86 -2.01 12.60
CA ARG A 175 7.55 -2.56 13.93
C ARG A 175 7.66 -1.51 15.03
N MET A 176 8.66 -0.64 14.96
CA MET A 176 8.86 0.47 15.89
C MET A 176 7.70 1.48 15.78
N MET A 177 7.33 1.87 14.56
CA MET A 177 6.20 2.74 14.26
C MET A 177 4.88 2.17 14.82
N LEU A 178 4.55 0.92 14.49
CA LEU A 178 3.34 0.25 14.96
C LEU A 178 3.28 0.13 16.49
N SER A 179 4.43 -0.02 17.16
CA SER A 179 4.48 -0.07 18.62
C SER A 179 4.32 1.31 19.25
N HIS A 180 4.90 2.34 18.61
CA HIS A 180 4.88 3.71 19.10
C HIS A 180 3.51 4.40 18.94
N GLN A 181 2.76 4.06 17.89
CA GLN A 181 1.45 4.65 17.62
C GLN A 181 0.31 4.12 18.51
N ARG A 182 0.55 3.06 19.29
CA ARG A 182 -0.48 2.44 20.14
C ARG A 182 -1.06 3.41 21.16
N ARG A 183 -2.37 3.63 21.08
CA ARG A 183 -3.13 4.34 22.11
C ARG A 183 -3.60 3.35 23.19
N PRO A 184 -3.54 3.70 24.49
CA PRO A 184 -4.05 2.83 25.54
C PRO A 184 -5.51 2.42 25.28
N TRP A 185 -5.83 1.15 25.54
CA TRP A 185 -7.18 0.56 25.40
C TRP A 185 -7.74 0.40 23.99
N ASP A 186 -6.98 0.77 22.96
CA ASP A 186 -7.38 0.61 21.57
C ASP A 186 -6.87 -0.70 20.95
N ILE A 187 -7.26 -1.82 21.56
CA ILE A 187 -6.81 -3.17 21.15
C ILE A 187 -7.19 -3.44 19.68
N PHE A 188 -8.37 -2.99 19.26
CA PHE A 188 -8.81 -3.10 17.87
C PHE A 188 -7.88 -2.33 16.93
N GLY A 189 -7.61 -1.05 17.20
CA GLY A 189 -6.70 -0.25 16.37
C GLY A 189 -5.28 -0.82 16.31
N TRP A 190 -4.78 -1.42 17.39
CA TRP A 190 -3.46 -2.09 17.38
C TRP A 190 -3.42 -3.26 16.38
N ILE A 191 -4.47 -4.07 16.35
CA ILE A 191 -4.57 -5.24 15.47
C ILE A 191 -4.80 -4.78 14.03
N ALA A 192 -5.73 -3.84 13.82
CA ALA A 192 -6.05 -3.30 12.50
C ALA A 192 -4.82 -2.66 11.84
N CYS A 193 -4.15 -1.73 12.52
CA CYS A 193 -2.94 -1.06 12.00
C CYS A 193 -1.80 -2.05 11.69
N PHE A 194 -1.62 -3.08 12.53
CA PHE A 194 -0.67 -4.16 12.23
C PHE A 194 -1.04 -4.92 10.94
N LEU A 195 -2.31 -5.32 10.80
CA LEU A 195 -2.78 -6.05 9.62
C LEU A 195 -2.70 -5.19 8.35
N GLU A 196 -3.00 -3.90 8.42
CA GLU A 196 -2.86 -2.96 7.31
C GLU A 196 -1.41 -2.91 6.80
N TYR A 197 -0.44 -2.66 7.69
CA TYR A 197 0.98 -2.62 7.31
C TYR A 197 1.51 -4.00 6.91
N PHE A 198 1.04 -5.07 7.52
CA PHE A 198 1.39 -6.43 7.10
C PHE A 198 0.86 -6.73 5.69
N THR A 199 -0.37 -6.33 5.39
CA THR A 199 -0.97 -6.43 4.04
C THR A 199 -0.16 -5.64 3.03
N LEU A 200 0.17 -4.39 3.35
CA LEU A 200 0.98 -3.53 2.50
C LEU A 200 2.37 -4.13 2.25
N TRP A 201 2.98 -4.73 3.27
CA TRP A 201 4.25 -5.43 3.14
C TRP A 201 4.19 -6.62 2.19
N LEU A 202 3.14 -7.45 2.32
CA LEU A 202 2.91 -8.57 1.40
C LEU A 202 2.64 -8.11 -0.04
N LEU A 203 2.00 -6.94 -0.19
CA LEU A 203 1.61 -6.39 -1.49
C LEU A 203 2.80 -5.78 -2.25
N CYS A 204 3.59 -4.96 -1.58
CA CYS A 204 4.61 -4.13 -2.24
C CYS A 204 5.93 -3.99 -1.46
N GLY A 205 6.19 -4.88 -0.49
CA GLY A 205 7.50 -4.99 0.13
C GLY A 205 8.55 -5.41 -0.89
N GLU A 206 9.69 -4.73 -0.88
CA GLU A 206 10.84 -5.00 -1.73
C GLU A 206 11.95 -5.68 -0.91
N GLY A 207 12.87 -6.36 -1.60
CA GLY A 207 13.99 -7.09 -0.99
C GLY A 207 13.66 -8.55 -0.66
N SER A 208 14.30 -9.07 0.40
CA SER A 208 14.30 -10.49 0.77
C SER A 208 13.11 -10.88 1.66
N GLY A 209 11.91 -10.44 1.30
CA GLY A 209 10.67 -10.72 2.04
C GLY A 209 10.58 -9.99 3.37
N PHE A 210 10.84 -10.67 4.49
CA PHE A 210 10.87 -10.08 5.85
C PHE A 210 12.29 -10.01 6.43
N GLY A 211 13.31 -10.23 5.60
CA GLY A 211 14.72 -10.12 6.00
C GLY A 211 15.18 -8.68 6.22
N SER A 212 16.41 -8.52 6.71
CA SER A 212 17.02 -7.23 7.06
C SER A 212 17.07 -6.20 5.92
N ASP A 213 17.19 -6.67 4.68
CA ASP A 213 17.28 -5.81 3.50
C ASP A 213 15.91 -5.41 2.93
N SER A 214 14.83 -5.82 3.59
CA SER A 214 13.48 -5.66 3.08
C SER A 214 12.87 -4.34 3.54
N TYR A 215 12.15 -3.68 2.65
CA TYR A 215 11.61 -2.33 2.88
C TYR A 215 10.33 -2.08 2.08
N ILE A 216 9.54 -1.11 2.50
CA ILE A 216 8.48 -0.50 1.67
C ILE A 216 8.90 0.92 1.35
N THR A 217 8.85 1.29 0.07
CA THR A 217 9.19 2.65 -0.35
C THR A 217 8.17 3.67 0.15
N LYS A 218 8.65 4.88 0.42
CA LYS A 218 7.83 6.04 0.77
C LYS A 218 6.74 6.27 -0.26
N GLU A 219 7.07 6.11 -1.54
CA GLU A 219 6.11 6.27 -2.64
C GLU A 219 5.01 5.20 -2.62
N ASN A 220 5.32 3.92 -2.36
CA ASN A 220 4.28 2.91 -2.23
C ASN A 220 3.38 3.19 -1.01
N ILE A 221 3.95 3.63 0.13
CA ILE A 221 3.18 4.06 1.30
C ILE A 221 2.34 5.30 0.99
N ARG A 222 2.80 6.25 0.17
CA ARG A 222 2.00 7.41 -0.24
C ARG A 222 0.81 6.99 -1.09
N ARG A 223 1.08 6.21 -2.14
CA ARG A 223 0.10 5.75 -3.15
C ARG A 223 -0.94 4.78 -2.61
N GLN A 224 -0.68 4.12 -1.48
CA GLN A 224 -1.72 3.35 -0.82
C GLN A 224 -2.82 4.27 -0.28
N TYR A 225 -2.49 5.48 0.21
CA TYR A 225 -3.50 6.40 0.74
C TYR A 225 -4.48 6.86 -0.34
N ASP A 226 -4.05 7.21 -1.54
CA ASP A 226 -5.00 7.56 -2.61
C ASP A 226 -5.52 6.35 -3.41
N GLY A 227 -5.17 5.12 -3.00
CA GLY A 227 -5.58 3.87 -3.66
C GLY A 227 -4.89 3.58 -4.98
N THR A 228 -4.10 4.50 -5.54
CA THR A 228 -3.44 4.31 -6.85
C THR A 228 -2.43 3.17 -6.84
N LEU A 229 -1.90 2.79 -5.66
CA LEU A 229 -1.07 1.61 -5.52
C LEU A 229 -1.80 0.33 -5.96
N PHE A 230 -3.09 0.18 -5.64
CA PHE A 230 -3.84 -1.04 -5.89
C PHE A 230 -4.02 -1.30 -7.40
N PHE A 231 -4.36 -0.26 -8.15
CA PHE A 231 -4.41 -0.31 -9.62
C PHE A 231 -3.04 -0.64 -10.22
N GLN A 232 -1.96 -0.06 -9.68
CA GLN A 232 -0.60 -0.38 -10.11
C GLN A 232 -0.26 -1.86 -9.85
N MET A 233 -0.64 -2.42 -8.70
CA MET A 233 -0.37 -3.82 -8.36
C MET A 233 -1.20 -4.79 -9.20
N GLU A 234 -2.47 -4.47 -9.47
CA GLU A 234 -3.28 -5.23 -10.42
C GLU A 234 -2.64 -5.25 -11.81
N ALA A 235 -2.19 -4.11 -12.32
CA ALA A 235 -1.52 -4.03 -13.61
C ALA A 235 -0.23 -4.89 -13.64
N LYS A 236 0.59 -4.82 -12.58
CA LYS A 236 1.80 -5.65 -12.43
C LYS A 236 1.47 -7.15 -12.42
N GLU A 237 0.46 -7.56 -11.67
CA GLU A 237 0.05 -8.97 -11.60
C GLU A 237 -0.53 -9.47 -12.93
N ASN A 238 -1.30 -8.64 -13.63
CA ASN A 238 -1.82 -8.97 -14.97
C ASN A 238 -0.67 -9.15 -15.98
N ALA A 239 0.33 -8.26 -15.97
CA ALA A 239 1.52 -8.39 -16.81
C ALA A 239 2.30 -9.68 -16.47
N ARG A 240 2.46 -10.00 -15.19
CA ARG A 240 3.12 -11.25 -14.74
C ARG A 240 2.38 -12.50 -15.23
N LYS A 241 1.04 -12.51 -15.16
CA LYS A 241 0.20 -13.60 -15.68
C LYS A 241 0.39 -13.77 -17.18
N GLN A 242 0.37 -12.68 -17.94
CA GLN A 242 0.59 -12.69 -19.40
C GLN A 242 1.97 -13.26 -19.76
N GLN A 243 3.04 -12.78 -19.11
CA GLN A 243 4.40 -13.30 -19.32
C GLN A 243 4.51 -14.81 -19.04
N LYS A 244 3.80 -15.30 -18.02
CA LYS A 244 3.77 -16.73 -17.69
C LYS A 244 3.08 -17.56 -18.79
N VAL A 245 1.98 -17.05 -19.34
CA VAL A 245 1.28 -17.68 -20.47
C VAL A 245 2.19 -17.72 -21.69
N GLU A 246 2.79 -16.59 -22.08
CA GLU A 246 3.71 -16.51 -23.22
C GLU A 246 4.91 -17.45 -23.08
N ARG A 247 5.51 -17.53 -21.88
CA ARG A 247 6.61 -18.45 -21.60
C ARG A 247 6.19 -19.91 -21.71
N SER A 248 4.98 -20.25 -21.25
CA SER A 248 4.41 -21.60 -21.40
C SER A 248 4.17 -21.96 -22.87
N GLU A 249 3.65 -21.04 -23.66
CA GLU A 249 3.42 -21.24 -25.10
C GLU A 249 4.73 -21.39 -25.88
N LYS A 250 5.75 -20.56 -25.59
CA LYS A 250 7.08 -20.68 -26.18
C LYS A 250 7.72 -22.02 -25.83
N ALA A 251 7.61 -22.47 -24.58
CA ALA A 251 8.11 -23.77 -24.16
C ALA A 251 7.41 -24.93 -24.89
N LYS A 252 6.07 -24.89 -25.01
CA LYS A 252 5.29 -25.89 -25.77
C LYS A 252 5.73 -25.96 -27.24
N LYS A 253 5.85 -24.81 -27.92
CA LYS A 253 6.31 -24.74 -29.33
C LYS A 253 7.73 -25.28 -29.51
N ALA A 254 8.64 -24.97 -28.59
CA ALA A 254 10.00 -25.51 -28.62
C ALA A 254 10.01 -27.04 -28.48
N THR A 255 9.23 -27.61 -27.53
CA THR A 255 9.10 -29.05 -27.36
C THR A 255 8.52 -29.73 -28.61
N THR A 256 7.47 -29.16 -29.21
CA THR A 256 6.88 -29.68 -30.46
C THR A 256 7.88 -29.66 -31.61
N ASN A 257 8.66 -28.59 -31.78
CA ASN A 257 9.66 -28.49 -32.84
C ASN A 257 10.84 -29.47 -32.62
N THR A 258 11.29 -29.67 -31.38
CA THR A 258 12.32 -30.67 -31.06
C THR A 258 11.82 -32.09 -31.29
N ALA A 259 10.57 -32.39 -30.93
CA ALA A 259 9.96 -33.69 -31.21
C ALA A 259 9.83 -33.92 -32.72
N HIS A 260 9.39 -32.92 -33.48
CA HIS A 260 9.30 -33.00 -34.95
C HIS A 260 10.68 -33.22 -35.59
N LYS A 261 11.72 -32.50 -35.14
CA LYS A 261 13.09 -32.68 -35.65
C LYS A 261 13.64 -34.09 -35.38
N LYS A 262 13.37 -34.66 -34.20
CA LYS A 262 13.75 -36.05 -33.86
C LYS A 262 13.01 -37.11 -34.68
N VAL A 263 11.80 -36.82 -35.15
CA VAL A 263 11.02 -37.74 -36.01
C VAL A 263 11.46 -37.64 -37.46
N VAL A 264 11.94 -36.48 -37.91
CA VAL A 264 12.28 -36.22 -39.31
C VAL A 264 13.75 -36.49 -39.64
N GLU A 265 14.68 -36.52 -38.68
CA GLU A 265 16.06 -36.99 -38.91
C GLU A 265 16.12 -38.54 -38.87
N PRO A 266 16.30 -39.25 -40.01
CA PRO A 266 16.53 -40.69 -40.00
C PRO A 266 17.96 -40.95 -39.53
N VAL A 267 18.14 -42.05 -38.79
CA VAL A 267 19.45 -42.57 -38.38
C VAL A 267 20.32 -42.84 -39.62
N GLN A 268 21.17 -41.88 -40.01
CA GLN A 268 22.19 -42.05 -41.06
C GLN A 268 23.47 -42.73 -40.52
N HIS A 269 23.33 -43.73 -39.65
CA HIS A 269 24.46 -44.53 -39.17
C HIS A 269 24.08 -46.01 -39.12
N MET A 270 23.98 -46.68 -40.28
CA MET A 270 24.20 -48.13 -40.41
C MET A 270 24.33 -48.50 -41.90
N VAL A 271 25.38 -48.05 -42.60
CA VAL A 271 25.87 -48.77 -43.79
C VAL A 271 27.38 -48.57 -43.89
N GLY A 272 28.14 -49.66 -43.86
CA GLY A 272 29.53 -49.69 -44.33
C GLY A 272 30.54 -50.17 -43.29
N LYS A 273 30.67 -51.50 -43.14
CA LYS A 273 31.95 -52.22 -43.00
C LYS A 273 31.70 -53.73 -43.03
N GLU A 274 31.64 -54.27 -44.24
CA GLU A 274 32.07 -55.63 -44.54
C GLU A 274 33.15 -55.49 -45.62
N GLU A 275 34.41 -55.64 -45.21
CA GLU A 275 35.54 -56.19 -45.97
C GLU A 275 36.51 -56.83 -44.96
#